data_AF-A0A0G4NF71-F1
#
_entry.id   AF-A0A0G4NF71-F1
#
_cell.length_a   1.000
_cell.length_b   1.000
_cell.length_c   1.000
_cell.angle_alpha   90.00
_cell.angle_beta   90.00
_cell.angle_gamma   90.00
#
_symmetry.space_group_name_H-M   'P 1'
#
loop_
_entity.id
_entity.type
_entity.pdbx_description
1 polymer ?
#
loop_
_entity_poly.entity_id
_entity_poly.type
_entity_poly.pdbx_seq_one_letter_code
_entity_poly.pdbx_strand_id
1 'polypeptide(L)'
;RMFTAIIFAFFLPPAVVNSVVVNFFRHRELWEDRELPSATYGWVAFCTANVVCELPMAVVSGTLYWLLWYLPVGFPAEASTSGHVYLMTIMWSFFQTSWGQWIAALGPTYGMISNVLPFFFVMIALFNGIFTPY
;
A
#
# COMPACT_ATOMS: atom_id res chain seq x y z
N ARG A 1 4.43 22.10 6.89
CA ARG A 1 4.55 20.99 7.87
C ARG A 1 3.26 20.15 7.94
N MET A 2 2.07 20.76 8.09
CA MET A 2 0.79 20.02 7.99
C MET A 2 0.46 19.54 6.55
N PHE A 3 0.76 20.35 5.53
CA PHE A 3 0.51 20.02 4.11
C PHE A 3 1.22 18.73 3.63
N THR A 4 2.41 18.46 4.15
CA THR A 4 3.18 17.25 3.85
C THR A 4 2.60 15.99 4.50
N ALA A 5 2.01 16.11 5.70
CA ALA A 5 1.28 15.01 6.32
C ALA A 5 -0.04 14.71 5.58
N ILE A 6 -0.70 15.74 5.05
CA ILE A 6 -1.91 15.60 4.21
C ILE A 6 -1.58 14.86 2.90
N ILE A 7 -0.48 15.20 2.22
CA ILE A 7 -0.07 14.51 0.98
C ILE A 7 0.28 13.03 1.25
N PHE A 8 1.03 12.75 2.32
CA PHE A 8 1.43 11.38 2.66
C PHE A 8 0.25 10.49 3.10
N ALA A 9 -0.66 11.03 3.91
CA ALA A 9 -1.78 10.27 4.47
C ALA A 9 -3.00 10.20 3.55
N PHE A 10 -3.24 11.20 2.71
CA PHE A 10 -4.50 11.32 1.96
C PHE A 10 -4.38 10.94 0.48
N PHE A 11 -3.28 11.31 -0.20
CA PHE A 11 -3.15 11.12 -1.65
C PHE A 11 -2.37 9.86 -2.05
N LEU A 12 -1.46 9.39 -1.20
CA LEU A 12 -0.65 8.21 -1.48
C LEU A 12 -1.43 6.87 -1.41
N PRO A 13 -2.29 6.63 -0.40
CA PRO A 13 -2.99 5.35 -0.29
C PRO A 13 -3.89 5.01 -1.49
N PRO A 14 -4.68 5.94 -2.05
CA PRO A 14 -5.47 5.65 -3.23
C PRO A 14 -4.62 5.24 -4.43
N ALA A 15 -3.50 5.92 -4.69
CA ALA A 15 -2.65 5.61 -5.83
C ALA A 15 -2.00 4.22 -5.71
N VAL A 16 -1.46 3.89 -4.53
CA VAL A 16 -0.79 2.60 -4.28
C VAL A 16 -1.78 1.44 -4.23
N VAL A 17 -2.92 1.61 -3.56
CA VAL A 17 -3.88 0.51 -3.42
C VAL A 17 -4.58 0.21 -4.75
N ASN A 18 -4.90 1.22 -5.56
CA ASN A 18 -5.50 0.97 -6.88
C ASN A 18 -4.55 0.20 -7.81
N SER A 19 -3.23 0.48 -7.77
CA SER A 19 -2.27 -0.26 -8.59
C SER A 19 -2.09 -1.70 -8.10
N VAL A 20 -2.01 -1.92 -6.79
CA VAL A 20 -1.90 -3.27 -6.19
C VAL A 20 -3.13 -4.12 -6.50
N VAL A 21 -4.34 -3.54 -6.41
CA VAL A 21 -5.60 -4.26 -6.69
C VAL A 21 -5.64 -4.75 -8.15
N VAL A 22 -5.29 -3.90 -9.11
CA VAL A 22 -5.25 -4.29 -10.54
C VAL A 22 -4.26 -5.43 -10.77
N ASN A 23 -3.06 -5.35 -10.20
CA ASN A 23 -2.05 -6.40 -10.34
C ASN A 23 -2.51 -7.73 -9.71
N PHE A 24 -3.12 -7.68 -8.52
CA PHE A 24 -3.62 -8.88 -7.84
C PHE A 24 -4.70 -9.60 -8.66
N PHE A 25 -5.66 -8.87 -9.24
CA PHE A 25 -6.68 -9.48 -10.10
C PHE A 25 -6.08 -10.09 -11.37
N ARG A 26 -5.11 -9.44 -12.01
CA ARG A 26 -4.43 -10.00 -13.19
C ARG A 26 -3.70 -11.30 -12.87
N HIS A 27 -3.06 -11.37 -11.70
CA HIS A 27 -2.40 -12.60 -11.25
C HIS A 27 -3.41 -13.69 -10.90
N ARG A 28 -4.56 -13.32 -10.33
CA ARG A 28 -5.64 -14.25 -9.98
C ARG A 28 -6.31 -14.85 -11.21
N GLU A 29 -6.62 -14.05 -12.22
CA GLU A 29 -7.20 -14.53 -13.49
C GLU A 29 -6.28 -15.57 -14.15
N LEU A 30 -4.97 -15.30 -14.20
CA LEU A 30 -3.99 -16.25 -14.75
C LEU A 30 -3.93 -17.56 -13.95
N TRP A 31 -4.02 -17.47 -12.62
CA TRP A 31 -4.02 -18.64 -11.73
C TRP A 31 -5.29 -19.49 -11.90
N GLU A 32 -6.47 -18.86 -11.94
CA GLU A 32 -7.76 -19.54 -12.12
C GLU A 32 -7.88 -20.20 -13.51
N ASP A 33 -7.39 -19.55 -14.57
CA ASP A 33 -7.50 -20.06 -15.94
C ASP A 33 -6.50 -21.19 -16.27
N ARG A 34 -5.28 -21.15 -15.72
CA ARG A 34 -4.20 -22.07 -16.12
C ARG A 34 -3.74 -23.01 -15.02
N GLU A 35 -3.64 -22.51 -13.80
CA GLU A 35 -2.86 -23.17 -12.74
C GLU A 35 -3.77 -23.95 -11.77
N LEU A 36 -5.01 -23.50 -11.58
CA LEU A 36 -6.05 -24.21 -10.84
C LEU A 36 -6.48 -25.53 -11.52
N PRO A 37 -6.73 -25.59 -12.85
CA PRO A 37 -7.12 -26.84 -13.53
C PRO A 37 -5.99 -27.87 -13.58
N SER A 38 -4.74 -27.39 -13.55
CA SER A 38 -3.53 -28.22 -13.61
C SER A 38 -3.06 -28.68 -12.23
N ALA A 39 -3.69 -28.23 -11.14
CA ALA A 39 -3.35 -28.51 -9.75
C ALA A 39 -1.87 -28.22 -9.39
N THR A 40 -1.24 -27.24 -10.04
CA THR A 40 0.20 -26.99 -9.90
C THR A 40 0.58 -26.46 -8.51
N TYR A 41 -0.24 -25.56 -7.94
CA TYR A 41 -0.07 -25.07 -6.56
C TYR A 41 -1.37 -24.49 -5.98
N GLY A 42 -1.51 -24.58 -4.65
CA GLY A 42 -2.71 -24.14 -3.94
C GLY A 42 -2.75 -22.64 -3.61
N TRP A 43 -3.91 -22.18 -3.14
CA TRP A 43 -4.18 -20.77 -2.80
C TRP A 43 -3.16 -20.13 -1.84
N VAL A 44 -2.63 -20.91 -0.89
CA VAL A 44 -1.64 -20.39 0.08
C VAL A 44 -0.34 -20.01 -0.62
N ALA A 45 0.13 -20.79 -1.60
CA ALA A 45 1.33 -20.50 -2.35
C ALA A 45 1.15 -19.30 -3.30
N PHE A 46 -0.06 -19.11 -3.84
CA PHE A 46 -0.42 -17.91 -4.61
C PHE A 46 -0.32 -16.64 -3.76
N CYS A 47 -0.95 -16.64 -2.58
CA CYS A 47 -0.97 -15.48 -1.70
C CYS A 47 0.43 -15.13 -1.18
N THR A 48 1.24 -16.12 -0.78
CA THR A 48 2.60 -15.85 -0.27
C THR A 48 3.53 -15.34 -1.36
N ALA A 49 3.42 -15.85 -2.59
CA ALA A 49 4.21 -15.34 -3.73
C ALA A 49 3.89 -13.86 -4.02
N ASN A 50 2.61 -13.48 -4.00
CA ASN A 50 2.20 -12.09 -4.18
C ASN A 50 2.71 -11.16 -3.07
N VAL A 51 2.68 -11.59 -1.80
CA VAL A 51 3.21 -10.79 -0.68
C VAL A 51 4.72 -10.61 -0.78
N VAL A 52 5.46 -11.68 -1.13
CA VAL A 52 6.93 -11.64 -1.24
C VAL A 52 7.38 -10.77 -2.41
N CYS A 53 6.65 -10.76 -3.53
CA CYS A 53 6.96 -9.89 -4.67
C CYS A 53 6.73 -8.39 -4.37
N GLU A 54 5.76 -8.04 -3.54
CA GLU A 54 5.45 -6.65 -3.19
C GLU A 54 6.44 -6.07 -2.16
N LEU A 55 7.02 -6.89 -1.28
CA LEU A 55 8.01 -6.47 -0.27
C LEU A 55 9.18 -5.64 -0.84
N PRO A 56 9.94 -6.09 -1.86
CA PRO A 56 11.06 -5.30 -2.39
C PRO A 56 10.59 -4.01 -3.06
N MET A 57 9.46 -4.02 -3.77
CA MET A 57 8.90 -2.83 -4.39
C MET A 57 8.40 -1.81 -3.35
N ALA A 58 7.85 -2.27 -2.23
CA ALA A 58 7.46 -1.43 -1.10
C ALA A 58 8.68 -0.75 -0.44
N VAL A 59 9.81 -1.43 -0.32
CA VAL A 59 11.06 -0.83 0.19
C VAL A 59 11.61 0.22 -0.77
N VAL A 60 11.65 -0.07 -2.07
CA VAL A 60 12.14 0.87 -3.09
C VAL A 60 11.24 2.11 -3.16
N SER A 61 9.92 1.93 -3.16
CA SER A 61 8.99 3.07 -3.18
C SER A 61 9.05 3.90 -1.90
N GLY A 62 9.12 3.26 -0.72
CA GLY A 62 9.26 3.95 0.57
C GLY A 62 10.57 4.72 0.72
N THR A 63 11.69 4.15 0.25
CA THR A 63 13.00 4.83 0.24
C THR A 63 13.03 6.02 -0.71
N LEU A 64 12.52 5.84 -1.93
CA LEU A 64 12.49 6.89 -2.94
C LEU A 64 11.57 8.04 -2.50
N TYR A 65 10.43 7.71 -1.88
CA TYR A 65 9.56 8.71 -1.27
C TYR A 65 10.27 9.46 -0.14
N TRP A 66 10.92 8.76 0.79
CA TRP A 66 11.65 9.41 1.88
C TRP A 66 12.76 10.32 1.36
N LEU A 67 13.52 9.91 0.34
CA LEU A 67 14.55 10.76 -0.27
C LEU A 67 13.96 12.02 -0.91
N LEU A 68 12.95 11.87 -1.77
CA LEU A 68 12.34 13.00 -2.47
C LEU A 68 11.57 13.95 -1.55
N TRP A 69 11.15 13.48 -0.37
CA TRP A 69 10.38 14.29 0.56
C TRP A 69 11.23 14.90 1.69
N TYR A 70 12.13 14.13 2.28
CA TYR A 70 12.92 14.55 3.44
C TYR A 70 14.04 15.53 3.05
N LEU A 71 14.68 15.34 1.89
CA LEU A 71 15.77 16.19 1.41
C LEU A 71 15.34 17.64 1.08
N PRO A 72 14.26 17.89 0.29
CA PRO A 72 13.89 19.26 -0.08
C PRO A 72 13.15 20.03 1.01
N VAL A 73 12.59 19.36 2.02
CA VAL A 73 11.86 20.03 3.12
C VAL A 73 12.81 20.63 4.16
N GLY A 74 14.10 20.24 4.16
CA GLY A 74 15.10 20.82 5.05
C GLY A 74 14.84 20.52 6.53
N PHE A 75 14.34 19.32 6.84
CA PHE A 75 14.16 18.87 8.22
C PHE A 75 15.51 18.70 8.95
N PRO A 76 15.53 18.79 10.30
CA PRO A 76 16.76 18.62 11.07
C PRO A 76 17.39 17.26 10.81
N ALA A 77 18.60 17.25 10.25
CA ALA A 77 19.34 16.07 9.82
C ALA A 77 19.95 15.25 10.96
N GLU A 78 19.46 15.42 12.20
CA GLU A 78 19.86 14.58 13.31
C GLU A 78 19.48 13.13 13.03
N ALA A 79 20.47 12.22 13.10
CA ALA A 79 20.31 10.81 12.74
C ALA A 79 19.20 10.10 13.54
N SER A 80 18.95 10.54 14.78
CA SER A 80 17.86 10.05 15.63
C SER A 80 16.48 10.34 15.05
N THR A 81 16.29 11.55 14.51
CA THR A 81 15.01 12.02 13.99
C THR A 81 14.79 11.56 12.55
N SER A 82 15.83 11.64 11.71
CA SER A 82 15.76 11.23 10.30
C SER A 82 15.55 9.72 10.14
N GLY A 83 16.25 8.91 10.95
CA GLY A 83 16.13 7.46 10.96
C GLY A 83 14.76 6.98 11.45
N HIS A 84 14.20 7.64 12.47
CA HIS A 84 12.85 7.32 12.95
C HIS A 84 11.80 7.60 11.87
N VAL A 85 11.88 8.75 11.19
CA VAL A 85 10.97 9.12 10.11
C VAL A 85 11.09 8.17 8.91
N TYR A 86 12.30 7.75 8.57
CA TYR A 86 12.56 6.75 7.53
C TYR A 86 11.91 5.39 7.84
N LEU A 87 12.10 4.89 9.06
CA LEU A 87 11.52 3.62 9.49
C LEU A 87 9.98 3.68 9.47
N MET A 88 9.38 4.77 9.96
CA MET A 88 7.93 4.96 9.92
C MET A 88 7.39 5.04 8.49
N THR A 89 8.16 5.64 7.56
CA THR A 89 7.79 5.71 6.14
C THR A 89 7.76 4.33 5.49
N ILE A 90 8.77 3.50 5.74
CA ILE A 90 8.82 2.13 5.20
C ILE A 90 7.73 1.23 5.79
N MET A 91 7.53 1.31 7.11
CA MET A 91 6.45 0.56 7.77
C MET A 91 5.08 0.94 7.21
N TRP A 92 4.86 2.22 6.92
CA TRP A 92 3.65 2.69 6.27
C TRP A 92 3.50 2.13 4.85
N SER A 93 4.56 2.10 4.05
CA SER A 93 4.53 1.51 2.70
C SER A 93 4.18 0.01 2.73
N PHE A 94 4.71 -0.76 3.69
CA PHE A 94 4.33 -2.18 3.84
C PHE A 94 2.87 -2.37 4.25
N PHE A 95 2.36 -1.49 5.13
CA PHE A 95 0.97 -1.53 5.53
C PHE A 95 0.05 -1.27 4.33
N GLN A 96 0.36 -0.27 3.50
CA GLN A 96 -0.44 0.09 2.33
C GLN A 96 -0.53 -1.04 1.30
N THR A 97 0.58 -1.71 0.97
CA THR A 97 0.60 -2.82 0.00
C THR A 97 -0.14 -4.05 0.54
N SER A 98 0.13 -4.44 1.80
CA SER A 98 -0.54 -5.58 2.44
C SER A 98 -2.04 -5.36 2.59
N TRP A 99 -2.44 -4.13 2.93
CA TRP A 99 -3.84 -3.75 3.05
C TRP A 99 -4.55 -3.76 1.68
N GLY A 100 -3.89 -3.32 0.61
CA GLY A 100 -4.41 -3.42 -0.75
C GLY A 100 -4.66 -4.86 -1.19
N GLN A 101 -3.74 -5.78 -0.86
CA GLN A 101 -3.91 -7.22 -1.13
C GLN A 101 -5.04 -7.83 -0.29
N TRP A 102 -5.18 -7.42 0.97
CA TRP A 102 -6.28 -7.87 1.83
C TRP A 102 -7.64 -7.44 1.27
N ILE A 103 -7.77 -6.18 0.86
CA ILE A 103 -9.00 -5.69 0.21
C ILE A 103 -9.25 -6.46 -1.08
N ALA A 104 -8.22 -6.67 -1.91
CA ALA A 104 -8.34 -7.39 -3.17
C ALA A 104 -8.80 -8.86 -3.00
N ALA A 105 -8.48 -9.49 -1.87
CA ALA A 105 -8.91 -10.86 -1.57
C ALA A 105 -10.39 -10.96 -1.13
N LEU A 106 -11.02 -9.88 -0.69
CA LEU A 106 -12.41 -9.89 -0.17
C LEU A 106 -13.48 -10.01 -1.26
N GLY A 107 -13.17 -9.63 -2.50
CA GLY A 107 -14.14 -9.59 -3.60
C GLY A 107 -13.82 -10.58 -4.73
N PRO A 108 -14.85 -11.16 -5.37
CA PRO A 108 -14.68 -12.06 -6.52
C PRO A 108 -14.45 -11.30 -7.84
N THR A 109 -14.72 -10.00 -7.93
CA THR A 109 -14.63 -9.24 -9.18
C THR A 109 -14.09 -7.83 -8.95
N TYR A 110 -13.26 -7.34 -9.87
CA TYR A 110 -12.66 -6.00 -9.83
C TYR A 110 -13.71 -4.88 -9.63
N GLY A 111 -14.84 -4.96 -10.34
CA GLY A 111 -15.90 -3.96 -10.25
C GLY A 111 -16.55 -3.86 -8.86
N MET A 112 -16.67 -4.99 -8.14
CA MET A 112 -17.18 -4.96 -6.76
C MET A 112 -16.17 -4.29 -5.82
N ILE A 113 -14.88 -4.60 -5.96
CA ILE A 113 -13.83 -4.03 -5.11
C ILE A 113 -13.63 -2.54 -5.38
N SER A 114 -13.71 -2.10 -6.63
CA SER A 114 -13.64 -0.68 -7.01
C SER A 114 -14.71 0.18 -6.35
N ASN A 115 -15.88 -0.40 -6.01
CA ASN A 115 -16.94 0.31 -5.31
C ASN A 115 -16.77 0.31 -3.78
N VAL A 116 -16.05 -0.66 -3.23
CA VAL A 116 -15.78 -0.78 -1.78
C VAL A 116 -14.52 -0.01 -1.37
N LEU A 117 -13.55 0.13 -2.27
CA LEU A 117 -12.31 0.89 -2.06
C LEU A 117 -12.52 2.32 -1.51
N PRO A 118 -13.45 3.13 -2.03
CA PRO A 118 -13.70 4.48 -1.51
C PRO A 118 -14.12 4.51 -0.04
N PHE A 119 -14.90 3.53 0.42
CA PHE A 119 -15.31 3.44 1.84
C PHE A 119 -14.09 3.31 2.76
N PHE A 120 -13.16 2.44 2.39
CA PHE A 120 -11.93 2.21 3.12
C PHE A 120 -10.99 3.42 3.13
N PHE A 121 -10.89 4.16 2.02
CA PHE A 121 -10.10 5.39 1.98
C PHE A 121 -10.69 6.50 2.86
N VAL A 122 -12.02 6.67 2.87
CA VAL A 122 -12.69 7.67 3.71
C VAL A 122 -12.48 7.38 5.20
N MET A 123 -12.49 6.11 5.61
CA MET A 123 -12.22 5.73 7.00
C MET A 123 -10.81 6.13 7.44
N ILE A 124 -9.76 5.77 6.69
CA ILE A 124 -8.39 6.17 7.01
C ILE A 124 -8.24 7.69 6.99
N ALA A 125 -8.89 8.35 6.04
CA ALA A 125 -8.87 9.79 5.89
C ALA A 125 -9.54 10.55 7.05
N LEU A 126 -10.54 9.97 7.73
CA LEU A 126 -11.17 10.59 8.91
C LEU A 126 -10.40 10.31 10.21
N PHE A 127 -9.86 9.11 10.37
CA PHE A 127 -9.20 8.67 11.61
C PHE A 127 -7.69 8.96 11.64
N ASN A 128 -7.13 9.63 10.64
CA ASN A 128 -5.72 10.01 10.58
C ASN A 128 -5.33 11.14 11.57
N GLY A 129 -6.27 11.66 12.35
CA GLY A 129 -6.01 12.65 13.40
C GLY A 129 -5.68 14.07 12.89
N ILE A 130 -5.68 14.29 11.57
CA ILE A 130 -5.45 15.63 10.98
C ILE A 130 -6.62 16.57 11.26
N PHE A 131 -7.83 16.04 11.35
CA PHE A 131 -9.05 16.82 11.57
C PHE A 131 -9.39 17.05 13.04
N THR A 132 -8.68 16.41 13.98
CA THR A 132 -8.83 16.68 15.42
C THR A 132 -8.14 18.01 15.75
N PRO A 133 -8.90 19.08 16.09
CA PRO A 133 -8.31 20.34 16.53
C PRO A 133 -7.70 20.13 17.92
N TYR A 134 -6.50 20.67 18.14
CA TYR A 134 -5.94 20.88 19.48
C TYR A 134 -6.41 22.22 20.04
#